data_AF-A0A8S9L842-F1
#
_entry.id   AF-A0A8S9L842-F1
#
_cell.length_a   1.000
_cell.length_b   1.000
_cell.length_c   1.000
_cell.angle_alpha   90.00
_cell.angle_beta   90.00
_cell.angle_gamma   90.00
#
_symmetry.space_group_name_H-M   'P 1'
#
loop_
_entity.id
_entity.type
_entity.pdbx_description
1 polymer ?
#
loop_
_entity_poly.entity_id
_entity_poly.type
_entity_poly.pdbx_seq_one_letter_code
_entity_poly.pdbx_strand_id
1 'polypeptide(L)'
;MVMASQVQSQLSKDDAVAIAGNLAANQRSGGGIGTVILRRQLSPVSSIEFVASTGLQSLIGMQTTRQLSIHSTATINISKSFSDGSVNLTNTWTRQLSETSSGNIELALGMRSGITVGWKKRDENVSAGGDLKIETGGLGASARYTRKLSSKSHGRIAARIGSNALEIEVGGGRKISEFSTVRMMYTIGLKGVFWKLELHRGGQKLIVPVLLSAYISPVFATGAFIVPTSLYFLLKKFVVKPYMQKREKRKALENTEKTYGKVREARASAEKAQQLLQNVATRKKNRQAETGGLIVTKALYGDAKAIEKRHEHMEEEVDSGVIDVTVPMNFLVSDSGELKLHEGVKKSGIMGFCDPCPDQPKQLYVAYTYNSRTFEAIVGDFEELLIPQAGQ
;
A
#
# COMPACT_ATOMS: atom_id res chain seq x y z
N MET A 1 -3.95 23.50 19.87
CA MET A 1 -3.26 23.04 18.66
C MET A 1 -1.81 22.72 19.02
N VAL A 2 -1.29 21.56 18.61
CA VAL A 2 0.13 21.19 18.81
C VAL A 2 0.72 20.75 17.47
N MET A 3 1.89 21.28 17.11
CA MET A 3 2.63 20.98 15.88
C MET A 3 4.10 20.71 16.21
N ALA A 4 4.64 19.58 15.74
CA ALA A 4 6.05 19.23 15.90
C ALA A 4 6.71 19.00 14.53
N SER A 5 7.93 19.51 14.36
CA SER A 5 8.80 19.36 13.20
C SER A 5 10.20 18.97 13.64
N GLN A 6 10.90 18.14 12.87
CA GLN A 6 12.27 17.72 13.14
C GLN A 6 13.02 17.56 11.83
N VAL A 7 14.24 18.09 11.77
CA VAL A 7 15.19 17.94 10.66
C VAL A 7 16.47 17.37 11.24
N GLN A 8 17.06 16.37 10.56
CA GLN A 8 18.31 15.75 10.96
C GLN A 8 19.31 15.82 9.80
N SER A 9 20.56 16.14 10.11
CA SER A 9 21.68 16.14 9.18
C SER A 9 22.85 15.35 9.78
N GLN A 10 23.53 14.55 8.95
CA GLN A 10 24.79 13.90 9.34
C GLN A 10 25.93 14.84 8.96
N LEU A 11 26.74 15.24 9.94
CA LEU A 11 27.91 16.09 9.73
C LEU A 11 29.14 15.26 9.38
N SER A 12 29.26 14.07 9.98
CA SER A 12 30.34 13.11 9.77
C SER A 12 29.79 11.68 9.88
N LYS A 13 30.66 10.67 9.74
CA LYS A 13 30.31 9.26 9.97
C LYS A 13 29.81 9.02 11.40
N ASP A 14 30.39 9.72 12.36
CA ASP A 14 30.11 9.53 13.78
C ASP A 14 29.29 10.66 14.42
N ASP A 15 29.15 11.80 13.74
CA ASP A 15 28.50 13.00 14.26
C ASP A 15 27.24 13.35 13.47
N ALA A 16 26.15 13.57 14.20
CA ALA A 16 24.87 14.00 13.64
C ALA A 16 24.26 15.15 14.44
N VAL A 17 23.60 16.05 13.74
CA VAL A 17 22.83 17.15 14.34
C VAL A 17 21.37 16.99 13.96
N ALA A 18 20.50 17.12 14.96
CA ALA A 18 19.07 17.25 14.74
C ALA A 18 18.56 18.57 15.34
N ILE A 19 17.72 19.25 14.59
CA ILE A 19 17.01 20.46 15.03
C ILE A 19 15.53 20.12 14.98
N ALA A 20 14.84 20.28 16.10
CA ALA A 20 13.40 20.08 16.19
C ALA A 20 12.72 21.32 16.79
N GLY A 21 11.45 21.48 16.43
CA GLY A 21 10.61 22.57 16.90
C GLY A 21 9.24 22.01 17.25
N ASN A 22 8.76 22.32 18.45
CA ASN A 22 7.41 21.99 18.89
C ASN A 22 6.68 23.28 19.25
N LEU A 23 5.50 23.48 18.68
CA LEU A 23 4.64 24.63 18.90
C LEU A 23 3.34 24.12 19.51
N ALA A 24 2.95 24.68 20.65
CA ALA A 24 1.67 24.41 21.30
C ALA A 24 0.92 25.72 21.53
N ALA A 25 -0.33 25.80 21.08
CA ALA A 25 -1.19 26.96 21.26
C ALA A 25 -2.53 26.55 21.86
N ASN A 26 -2.94 27.25 22.91
CA ASN A 26 -4.27 27.18 23.52
C ASN A 26 -5.03 28.50 23.27
N GLN A 27 -6.30 28.57 23.69
CA GLN A 27 -7.19 29.71 23.42
C GLN A 27 -6.69 31.08 23.92
N ARG A 28 -5.76 31.13 24.90
CA ARG A 28 -5.24 32.38 25.49
C ARG A 28 -3.73 32.60 25.31
N SER A 29 -2.97 31.57 24.94
CA SER A 29 -1.51 31.68 24.80
C SER A 29 -0.95 30.63 23.84
N GLY A 30 0.06 31.04 23.08
CA GLY A 30 0.89 30.19 22.23
C GLY A 30 2.31 30.11 22.79
N GLY A 31 2.94 28.97 22.61
CA GLY A 31 4.30 28.71 23.08
C GLY A 31 5.04 27.78 22.15
N GLY A 32 6.34 28.03 22.00
CA GLY A 32 7.24 27.21 21.20
C GLY A 32 8.41 26.70 22.01
N ILE A 33 8.93 25.55 21.61
CA ILE A 33 10.19 24.99 22.08
C ILE A 33 11.00 24.62 20.84
N GLY A 34 12.16 25.24 20.68
CA GLY A 34 13.19 24.79 19.74
C GLY A 34 14.17 23.89 20.48
N THR A 35 14.52 22.74 19.92
CA THR A 35 15.52 21.82 20.47
C THR A 35 16.60 21.57 19.43
N VAL A 36 17.85 21.59 19.88
CA VAL A 36 19.03 21.19 19.11
C VAL A 36 19.64 19.98 19.81
N ILE A 37 19.90 18.93 19.05
CA ILE A 37 20.49 17.68 19.51
C ILE A 37 21.78 17.46 18.73
N LEU A 38 22.90 17.38 19.44
CA LEU A 38 24.22 17.04 18.92
C LEU A 38 24.55 15.62 19.36
N ARG A 39 24.59 14.69 18.43
CA ARG A 39 24.91 13.28 18.68
C ARG A 39 26.32 12.97 18.19
N ARG A 40 27.11 12.34 19.05
CA ARG A 40 28.43 11.80 18.73
C ARG A 40 28.49 10.31 19.10
N GLN A 41 28.85 9.49 18.14
CA GLN A 41 29.14 8.07 18.34
C GLN A 41 30.58 7.93 18.85
N LEU A 42 30.77 7.40 20.06
CA LEU A 42 32.10 7.23 20.66
C LEU A 42 32.70 5.86 20.34
N SER A 43 31.85 4.85 20.23
CA SER A 43 32.22 3.49 19.87
C SER A 43 31.04 2.81 19.16
N PRO A 44 31.21 1.60 18.61
CA PRO A 44 30.09 0.83 18.05
C PRO A 44 28.95 0.57 19.06
N VAL A 45 29.25 0.62 20.36
CA VAL A 45 28.33 0.29 21.45
C VAL A 45 27.99 1.48 22.36
N SER A 46 28.52 2.68 22.09
CA SER A 46 28.26 3.86 22.93
C SER A 46 28.11 5.16 22.14
N SER A 47 27.16 5.98 22.56
CA SER A 47 26.91 7.30 22.00
C SER A 47 26.64 8.33 23.09
N ILE A 48 27.02 9.57 22.83
CA ILE A 48 26.68 10.73 23.66
C ILE A 48 25.84 11.69 22.81
N GLU A 49 24.76 12.18 23.40
CA GLU A 49 23.85 13.16 22.82
C GLU A 49 23.78 14.37 23.76
N PHE A 50 24.12 15.55 23.25
CA PHE A 50 23.92 16.83 23.93
C PHE A 50 22.62 17.45 23.43
N VAL A 51 21.75 17.84 24.35
CA VAL A 51 20.45 18.42 24.05
C VAL A 51 20.41 19.82 24.62
N ALA A 52 20.09 20.81 23.79
CA ALA A 52 19.80 22.17 24.22
C ALA A 52 18.42 22.56 23.71
N SER A 53 17.53 22.99 24.61
CA SER A 53 16.23 23.54 24.25
C SER A 53 16.09 25.00 24.67
N THR A 54 15.34 25.76 23.88
CA THR A 54 14.98 27.15 24.15
C THR A 54 13.51 27.39 23.83
N GLY A 55 12.88 28.35 24.51
CA GLY A 55 11.46 28.66 24.39
C GLY A 55 10.75 28.58 25.73
N LEU A 56 9.62 27.86 25.81
CA LEU A 56 8.79 27.80 27.02
C LEU A 56 9.49 27.14 28.23
N GLN A 57 10.37 26.18 27.96
CA GLN A 57 11.27 25.56 28.93
C GLN A 57 12.66 25.46 28.28
N SER A 58 13.58 26.28 28.79
CA SER A 58 14.96 26.25 28.35
C SER A 58 15.72 25.24 29.20
N LEU A 59 16.34 24.23 28.59
CA LEU A 59 17.13 23.22 29.29
C LEU A 59 18.38 22.85 28.52
N ILE A 60 19.43 22.46 29.23
CA ILE A 60 20.61 21.83 28.65
C ILE A 60 20.77 20.48 29.32
N GLY A 61 21.01 19.45 28.52
CA GLY A 61 21.24 18.11 29.02
C GLY A 61 22.24 17.32 28.20
N MET A 62 22.72 16.25 28.81
CA MET A 62 23.63 15.27 28.25
C MET A 62 23.05 13.88 28.49
N GLN A 63 22.86 13.14 27.40
CA GLN A 63 22.41 11.77 27.41
C GLN A 63 23.54 10.87 26.92
N THR A 64 23.92 9.88 27.73
CA THR A 64 24.91 8.87 27.38
C THR A 64 24.23 7.52 27.28
N THR A 65 24.34 6.88 26.12
CA THR A 65 23.77 5.56 25.87
C THR A 65 24.90 4.56 25.67
N ARG A 66 24.84 3.41 26.33
CA ARG A 66 25.80 2.31 26.17
C ARG A 66 25.08 0.96 26.11
N GLN A 67 25.39 0.18 25.08
CA GLN A 67 24.99 -1.21 25.00
C GLN A 67 25.87 -2.04 25.94
N LEU A 68 25.25 -2.64 26.98
CA LEU A 68 25.94 -3.44 27.99
C LEU A 68 26.08 -4.91 27.56
N SER A 69 25.11 -5.40 26.79
CA SER A 69 25.12 -6.73 26.18
C SER A 69 24.33 -6.71 24.87
N ILE A 70 24.34 -7.83 24.14
CA ILE A 70 23.59 -7.97 22.87
C ILE A 70 22.12 -7.56 23.03
N HIS A 71 21.53 -7.82 24.20
CA HIS A 71 20.11 -7.57 24.48
C HIS A 71 19.86 -6.44 25.50
N SER A 72 20.88 -5.77 26.03
CA SER A 72 20.71 -4.79 27.11
C SER A 72 21.40 -3.47 26.79
N THR A 73 20.68 -2.38 27.00
CA THR A 73 21.18 -1.00 26.81
C THR A 73 20.88 -0.18 28.06
N ALA A 74 21.87 0.57 28.51
CA ALA A 74 21.75 1.53 29.59
C ALA A 74 21.85 2.95 29.03
N THR A 75 20.99 3.83 29.49
CA THR A 75 20.97 5.25 29.13
C THR A 75 20.99 6.08 30.40
N ILE A 76 21.92 7.01 30.49
CA ILE A 76 21.99 8.00 31.58
C ILE A 76 21.71 9.35 30.96
N ASN A 77 20.75 10.10 31.49
CA ASN A 77 20.46 11.45 31.05
C ASN A 77 20.55 12.41 32.24
N ILE A 78 21.31 13.49 32.07
CA ILE A 78 21.43 14.57 33.05
C ILE A 78 20.96 15.83 32.35
N SER A 79 19.96 16.50 32.90
CA SER A 79 19.45 17.76 32.34
C SER A 79 19.25 18.80 33.42
N LYS A 80 19.63 20.04 33.10
CA LYS A 80 19.37 21.22 33.92
C LYS A 80 18.36 22.09 33.20
N SER A 81 17.24 22.35 33.86
CA SER A 81 16.21 23.27 33.40
C SER A 81 16.50 24.67 33.96
N PHE A 82 16.50 25.66 33.09
CA PHE A 82 16.77 27.06 33.42
C PHE A 82 15.51 27.82 33.84
N SER A 83 14.32 27.29 33.56
CA SER A 83 13.07 27.94 33.98
C SER A 83 12.81 27.84 35.49
N ASP A 84 13.20 26.72 36.10
CA ASP A 84 12.98 26.38 37.51
C ASP A 84 14.30 26.12 38.26
N GLY A 85 15.44 26.12 37.56
CA GLY A 85 16.75 25.82 38.13
C GLY A 85 16.96 24.34 38.49
N SER A 86 16.03 23.45 38.13
CA SER A 86 16.06 22.06 38.55
C SER A 86 17.09 21.24 37.78
N VAL A 87 17.67 20.25 38.47
CA VAL A 87 18.56 19.25 37.86
C VAL A 87 17.84 17.90 37.94
N ASN A 88 17.63 17.28 36.79
CA ASN A 88 17.02 15.98 36.65
C ASN A 88 18.04 14.99 36.10
N LEU A 89 18.22 13.90 36.82
CA LEU A 89 19.04 12.76 36.45
C LEU A 89 18.09 11.58 36.20
N THR A 90 18.12 10.99 35.02
CA THR A 90 17.41 9.74 34.74
C THR A 90 18.38 8.65 34.32
N ASN A 91 18.15 7.43 34.80
CA ASN A 91 18.88 6.24 34.41
C ASN A 91 17.87 5.21 33.91
N THR A 92 17.97 4.83 32.64
CA THR A 92 17.07 3.90 31.98
C THR A 92 17.82 2.67 31.52
N TRP A 93 17.40 1.51 32.01
CA TRP A 93 17.86 0.20 31.57
C TRP A 93 16.79 -0.45 30.72
N THR A 94 17.11 -0.75 29.47
CA THR A 94 16.23 -1.46 28.55
C THR A 94 16.82 -2.81 28.21
N ARG A 95 16.02 -3.88 28.30
CA ARG A 95 16.43 -5.23 27.92
C ARG A 95 15.42 -5.87 26.97
N GLN A 96 15.91 -6.43 25.88
CA GLN A 96 15.13 -7.32 25.03
C GLN A 96 14.96 -8.67 25.77
N LEU A 97 13.72 -9.02 26.07
CA LEU A 97 13.36 -10.25 26.80
C LEU A 97 13.05 -11.40 25.83
N SER A 98 12.51 -11.08 24.65
CA SER A 98 12.30 -11.99 23.53
C SER A 98 12.38 -11.23 22.21
N GLU A 99 12.27 -11.92 21.08
CA GLU A 99 12.24 -11.29 19.75
C GLU A 99 11.15 -10.22 19.63
N THR A 100 10.02 -10.42 20.32
CA THR A 100 8.86 -9.52 20.26
C THR A 100 8.67 -8.68 21.52
N SER A 101 9.44 -8.90 22.60
CA SER A 101 9.20 -8.25 23.89
C SER A 101 10.44 -7.59 24.48
N SER A 102 10.23 -6.42 25.06
CA SER A 102 11.25 -5.59 25.71
C SER A 102 10.74 -5.10 27.06
N GLY A 103 11.59 -5.13 28.07
CA GLY A 103 11.37 -4.51 29.37
C GLY A 103 12.22 -3.27 29.53
N ASN A 104 11.75 -2.31 30.32
CA ASN A 104 12.51 -1.13 30.69
C ASN A 104 12.33 -0.82 32.18
N ILE A 105 13.40 -0.41 32.83
CA ILE A 105 13.38 0.14 34.19
C ILE A 105 14.01 1.52 34.09
N GLU A 106 13.30 2.53 34.58
CA GLU A 106 13.75 3.92 34.60
C GLU A 106 13.74 4.43 36.02
N LEU A 107 14.90 4.90 36.49
CA LEU A 107 15.07 5.62 37.74
C LEU A 107 15.17 7.10 37.41
N ALA A 108 14.28 7.91 37.96
CA ALA A 108 14.34 9.35 37.88
C ALA A 108 14.71 9.91 39.26
N LEU A 109 15.71 10.79 39.29
CA LEU A 109 16.26 11.46 40.46
C LEU A 109 16.24 12.97 40.19
N GLY A 110 15.62 13.75 41.07
CA GLY A 110 15.41 15.19 40.87
C GLY A 110 14.24 15.69 41.69
N MET A 111 13.53 16.72 41.20
CA MET A 111 12.37 17.29 41.90
C MET A 111 11.24 16.28 42.13
N ARG A 112 11.08 15.30 41.23
CA ARG A 112 10.16 14.18 41.38
C ARG A 112 10.94 12.90 41.17
N SER A 113 11.45 12.36 42.27
CA SER A 113 12.16 11.09 42.23
C SER A 113 11.16 9.94 42.14
N GLY A 114 11.48 8.93 41.35
CA GLY A 114 10.60 7.78 41.14
C GLY A 114 11.22 6.68 40.27
N ILE A 115 10.55 5.54 40.28
CA ILE A 115 10.92 4.33 39.56
C ILE A 115 9.77 3.97 38.60
N THR A 116 10.09 3.79 37.33
CA THR A 116 9.13 3.31 36.32
C THR A 116 9.60 1.97 35.79
N VAL A 117 8.76 0.94 35.93
CA VAL A 117 8.98 -0.39 35.37
C VAL A 117 8.00 -0.60 34.24
N GLY A 118 8.49 -0.81 33.03
CA GLY A 118 7.69 -0.96 31.82
C GLY A 118 7.97 -2.28 31.11
N TRP A 119 6.94 -2.76 30.43
CA TRP A 119 7.00 -3.86 29.50
C TRP A 119 6.31 -3.47 28.20
N LYS A 120 6.89 -3.88 27.07
CA LYS A 120 6.34 -3.63 25.74
C LYS A 120 6.55 -4.87 24.89
N LYS A 121 5.47 -5.34 24.29
CA LYS A 121 5.46 -6.38 23.26
C LYS A 121 5.02 -5.79 21.93
N ARG A 122 5.79 -6.04 20.88
CA ARG A 122 5.49 -5.66 19.51
C ARG A 122 5.64 -6.88 18.62
N ASP A 123 4.52 -7.29 18.08
CA ASP A 123 4.37 -8.37 17.11
C ASP A 123 3.90 -7.77 15.77
N GLU A 124 3.75 -8.59 14.73
CA GLU A 124 3.33 -8.13 13.40
C GLU A 124 1.97 -7.40 13.44
N ASN A 125 1.00 -8.00 14.14
CA ASN A 125 -0.38 -7.53 14.18
C ASN A 125 -0.80 -6.94 15.53
N VAL A 126 -0.01 -7.13 16.58
CA VAL A 126 -0.37 -6.74 17.95
C VAL A 126 0.76 -5.93 18.57
N SER A 127 0.41 -4.88 19.30
CA SER A 127 1.34 -4.13 20.13
C SER A 127 0.72 -3.90 21.49
N ALA A 128 1.32 -4.49 22.52
CA ALA A 128 0.89 -4.37 23.89
C ALA A 128 1.98 -3.72 24.73
N GLY A 129 1.62 -3.13 25.85
CA GLY A 129 2.57 -2.73 26.85
C GLY A 129 1.89 -2.25 28.11
N GLY A 130 2.64 -2.24 29.19
CA GLY A 130 2.20 -1.64 30.44
C GLY A 130 3.38 -1.03 31.16
N ASP A 131 3.10 -0.08 32.03
CA ASP A 131 4.07 0.57 32.89
C ASP A 131 3.49 0.71 34.29
N LEU A 132 4.36 0.52 35.29
CA LEU A 132 4.11 0.78 36.68
C LEU A 132 5.10 1.85 37.12
N LYS A 133 4.58 2.96 37.61
CA LYS A 133 5.30 4.15 38.01
C LYS A 133 5.09 4.40 39.50
N ILE A 134 6.18 4.44 40.24
CA ILE A 134 6.22 4.71 41.67
C ILE A 134 6.98 6.01 41.84
N GLU A 135 6.28 7.10 42.15
CA GLU A 135 6.89 8.40 42.44
C GLU A 135 6.72 8.74 43.91
N THR A 136 7.58 9.62 44.40
CA THR A 136 7.53 10.22 45.74
C THR A 136 6.16 10.81 46.12
N GLY A 137 5.28 11.10 45.16
CA GLY A 137 3.93 11.62 45.37
C GLY A 137 2.78 10.70 44.92
N GLY A 138 3.04 9.44 44.57
CA GLY A 138 1.97 8.51 44.23
C GLY A 138 2.37 7.31 43.36
N LEU A 139 1.39 6.42 43.16
CA LEU A 139 1.50 5.24 42.31
C LEU A 139 0.68 5.47 41.04
N GLY A 140 1.21 5.00 39.91
CA GLY A 140 0.51 5.01 38.63
C GLY A 140 0.77 3.70 37.87
N ALA A 141 -0.24 3.15 37.25
CA ALA A 141 -0.16 2.04 36.32
C ALA A 141 -0.80 2.45 34.99
N SER A 142 -0.19 2.08 33.89
CA SER A 142 -0.83 2.20 32.58
C SER A 142 -0.70 0.94 31.76
N ALA A 143 -1.70 0.72 30.90
CA ALA A 143 -1.77 -0.41 30.00
C ALA A 143 -2.20 0.11 28.63
N ARG A 144 -1.60 -0.43 27.57
CA ARG A 144 -1.93 -0.11 26.18
C ARG A 144 -1.97 -1.39 25.36
N TYR A 145 -2.98 -1.49 24.52
CA TYR A 145 -3.18 -2.59 23.60
C TYR A 145 -3.62 -2.02 22.24
N THR A 146 -2.85 -2.31 21.20
CA THR A 146 -3.13 -1.90 19.82
C THR A 146 -3.12 -3.14 18.95
N ARG A 147 -4.16 -3.31 18.13
CA ARG A 147 -4.31 -4.43 17.21
C ARG A 147 -4.53 -3.92 15.79
N LYS A 148 -3.76 -4.41 14.83
CA LYS A 148 -4.02 -4.21 13.40
C LYS A 148 -5.23 -5.06 13.01
N LEU A 149 -6.25 -4.40 12.45
CA LEU A 149 -7.47 -5.04 11.96
C LEU A 149 -7.41 -5.28 10.44
N SER A 150 -6.57 -4.51 9.75
CA SER A 150 -6.34 -4.59 8.30
C SER A 150 -4.99 -3.91 7.98
N SER A 151 -4.49 -4.06 6.75
CA SER A 151 -3.28 -3.37 6.26
C SER A 151 -3.36 -1.84 6.43
N LYS A 152 -4.58 -1.27 6.43
CA LYS A 152 -4.81 0.16 6.59
C LYS A 152 -5.43 0.56 7.93
N SER A 153 -5.95 -0.36 8.75
CA SER A 153 -6.76 -0.01 9.93
C SER A 153 -6.25 -0.68 11.20
N HIS A 154 -6.25 0.05 12.32
CA HIS A 154 -5.88 -0.48 13.63
C HIS A 154 -6.81 0.06 14.72
N GLY A 155 -7.08 -0.76 15.73
CA GLY A 155 -7.77 -0.37 16.96
C GLY A 155 -6.77 -0.22 18.11
N ARG A 156 -7.06 0.69 19.04
CA ARG A 156 -6.22 0.94 20.22
C ARG A 156 -7.09 1.16 21.45
N ILE A 157 -6.72 0.50 22.53
CA ILE A 157 -7.28 0.64 23.87
C ILE A 157 -6.11 0.97 24.79
N ALA A 158 -6.27 1.96 25.66
CA ALA A 158 -5.32 2.27 26.71
C ALA A 158 -6.06 2.65 27.98
N ALA A 159 -5.47 2.32 29.12
CA ALA A 159 -5.96 2.70 30.43
C ALA A 159 -4.80 3.26 31.25
N ARG A 160 -5.07 4.29 32.03
CA ARG A 160 -4.15 4.92 32.98
C ARG A 160 -4.86 5.05 34.31
N ILE A 161 -4.26 4.50 35.34
CA ILE A 161 -4.74 4.52 36.71
C ILE A 161 -3.60 5.08 37.55
N GLY A 162 -3.86 6.00 38.45
CA GLY A 162 -2.88 6.52 39.37
C GLY A 162 -3.53 7.42 40.39
N SER A 163 -2.77 7.80 41.42
CA SER A 163 -3.31 8.50 42.59
C SER A 163 -4.25 9.66 42.26
N ASN A 164 -3.95 10.43 41.20
CA ASN A 164 -4.79 11.54 40.72
C ASN A 164 -5.21 11.42 39.25
N ALA A 165 -5.15 10.23 38.66
CA ALA A 165 -5.41 10.04 37.23
C ALA A 165 -6.13 8.70 36.97
N LEU A 166 -7.41 8.76 36.63
CA LEU A 166 -8.15 7.64 36.05
C LEU A 166 -8.58 8.05 34.65
N GLU A 167 -8.01 7.41 33.63
CA GLU A 167 -8.31 7.66 32.22
C GLU A 167 -8.40 6.35 31.44
N ILE A 168 -9.47 6.19 30.66
CA ILE A 168 -9.66 5.11 29.69
C ILE A 168 -9.73 5.74 28.31
N GLU A 169 -8.92 5.26 27.40
CA GLU A 169 -8.83 5.72 26.02
C GLU A 169 -9.15 4.57 25.07
N VAL A 170 -10.19 4.74 24.25
CA VAL A 170 -10.61 3.77 23.24
C VAL A 170 -10.66 4.45 21.90
N GLY A 171 -10.08 3.86 20.87
CA GLY A 171 -10.13 4.46 19.55
C GLY A 171 -9.51 3.62 18.47
N GLY A 172 -9.35 4.24 17.31
CA GLY A 172 -8.81 3.57 16.15
C GLY A 172 -8.29 4.55 15.12
N GLY A 173 -7.48 4.02 14.21
CA GLY A 173 -6.88 4.80 13.15
C GLY A 173 -6.91 4.09 11.82
N ARG A 174 -6.92 4.90 10.76
CA ARG A 174 -6.84 4.43 9.39
C ARG A 174 -5.78 5.20 8.60
N LYS A 175 -4.99 4.47 7.84
CA LYS A 175 -4.07 5.00 6.83
C LYS A 175 -4.89 5.43 5.61
N ILE A 176 -4.91 6.73 5.33
CA ILE A 176 -5.65 7.35 4.21
C ILE A 176 -4.77 7.40 2.96
N SER A 177 -3.49 7.72 3.14
CA SER A 177 -2.47 7.79 2.08
C SER A 177 -1.17 7.14 2.58
N GLU A 178 -0.19 6.94 1.70
CA GLU A 178 1.12 6.37 2.02
C GLU A 178 1.80 7.10 3.18
N PHE A 179 1.61 8.42 3.27
CA PHE A 179 2.21 9.28 4.27
C PHE A 179 1.21 9.84 5.30
N SER A 180 -0.08 9.51 5.22
CA SER A 180 -1.12 10.10 6.08
C SER A 180 -1.94 9.05 6.83
N THR A 181 -1.95 9.14 8.16
CA THR A 181 -2.83 8.33 9.02
C THR A 181 -3.67 9.24 9.91
N VAL A 182 -4.97 8.98 9.95
CA VAL A 182 -5.92 9.68 10.83
C VAL A 182 -6.33 8.73 11.94
N ARG A 183 -6.35 9.22 13.17
CA ARG A 183 -6.82 8.51 14.37
C ARG A 183 -7.87 9.32 15.07
N MET A 184 -8.85 8.61 15.61
CA MET A 184 -9.85 9.18 16.49
C MET A 184 -9.84 8.36 17.77
N MET A 185 -9.56 9.04 18.88
CA MET A 185 -9.52 8.44 20.20
C MET A 185 -10.54 9.11 21.09
N TYR A 186 -11.25 8.29 21.85
CA TYR A 186 -12.24 8.69 22.82
C TYR A 186 -11.64 8.46 24.21
N THR A 187 -11.43 9.52 24.98
CA THR A 187 -10.86 9.44 26.33
C THR A 187 -11.92 9.81 27.36
N ILE A 188 -12.18 8.93 28.31
CA ILE A 188 -12.97 9.20 29.51
C ILE A 188 -11.99 9.26 30.68
N GLY A 189 -12.02 10.33 31.47
CA GLY A 189 -11.26 10.36 32.71
C GLY A 189 -11.78 11.36 33.72
N LEU A 190 -11.07 11.50 34.84
CA LEU A 190 -11.45 12.40 35.94
C LEU A 190 -11.63 13.85 35.50
N LYS A 191 -10.92 14.27 34.45
CA LYS A 191 -11.01 15.62 33.86
C LYS A 191 -12.14 15.77 32.83
N GLY A 192 -12.99 14.75 32.68
CA GLY A 192 -14.11 14.72 31.77
C GLY A 192 -13.90 13.83 30.54
N VAL A 193 -14.68 14.12 29.50
CA VAL A 193 -14.78 13.32 28.27
C VAL A 193 -14.21 14.11 27.09
N PHE A 194 -13.28 13.50 26.37
CA PHE A 194 -12.53 14.13 25.28
C PHE A 194 -12.55 13.28 24.00
N TRP A 195 -12.63 13.95 22.85
CA TRP A 195 -12.14 13.40 21.58
C TRP A 195 -10.75 13.91 21.28
N LYS A 196 -9.86 13.01 20.88
CA LYS A 196 -8.54 13.35 20.33
C LYS A 196 -8.52 12.93 18.87
N LEU A 197 -8.53 13.93 17.99
CA LEU A 197 -8.33 13.74 16.56
C LEU A 197 -6.82 13.88 16.28
N GLU A 198 -6.16 12.77 15.91
CA GLU A 198 -4.74 12.78 15.54
C GLU A 198 -4.58 12.64 14.02
N LEU A 199 -3.88 13.57 13.38
CA LEU A 199 -3.42 13.47 12.00
C LEU A 199 -1.90 13.33 12.01
N HIS A 200 -1.40 12.21 11.51
CA HIS A 200 0.03 12.03 11.24
C HIS A 200 0.26 12.16 9.74
N ARG A 201 1.05 13.15 9.31
CA ARG A 201 1.40 13.37 7.90
C ARG A 201 2.88 13.72 7.76
N GLY A 202 3.64 12.92 7.02
CA GLY A 202 5.03 13.26 6.63
C GLY A 202 5.94 13.65 7.80
N GLY A 203 5.90 12.87 8.89
CA GLY A 203 6.67 13.16 10.12
C GLY A 203 6.01 14.14 11.09
N GLN A 204 5.01 14.92 10.65
CA GLN A 204 4.26 15.85 11.50
C GLN A 204 3.11 15.12 12.20
N LYS A 205 2.88 15.45 13.48
CA LYS A 205 1.75 14.96 14.27
C LYS A 205 0.91 16.15 14.74
N LEU A 206 -0.30 16.28 14.20
CA LEU A 206 -1.31 17.24 14.64
C LEU A 206 -2.30 16.54 15.56
N ILE A 207 -2.49 17.06 16.78
CA ILE A 207 -3.48 16.56 17.74
C ILE A 207 -4.46 17.68 18.05
N VAL A 208 -5.74 17.43 17.81
CA VAL A 208 -6.83 18.34 18.16
C VAL A 208 -7.68 17.69 19.25
N PRO A 209 -7.49 18.08 20.53
CA PRO A 209 -8.36 17.64 21.61
C PRO A 209 -9.64 18.49 21.64
N VAL A 210 -10.79 17.83 21.62
CA VAL A 210 -12.12 18.44 21.77
C VAL A 210 -12.69 17.97 23.10
N LEU A 211 -12.82 18.89 24.06
CA LEU A 211 -13.54 18.66 25.31
C LEU A 211 -15.04 18.59 25.01
N LEU A 212 -15.68 17.47 25.33
CA LEU A 212 -17.13 17.30 25.16
C LEU A 212 -17.86 17.64 26.44
N SER A 213 -17.35 17.16 27.57
CA SER A 213 -17.90 17.42 28.90
C SER A 213 -16.78 17.50 29.92
N ALA A 214 -16.87 18.45 30.86
CA ALA A 214 -15.97 18.55 32.02
C ALA A 214 -16.33 17.56 33.14
N TYR A 215 -17.52 16.95 33.09
CA TYR A 215 -18.03 16.02 34.09
C TYR A 215 -18.28 14.63 33.49
N ILE A 216 -18.06 13.59 34.28
CA ILE A 216 -18.35 12.20 33.87
C ILE A 216 -19.84 11.95 34.08
N SER A 217 -20.64 12.22 33.06
CA SER A 217 -22.04 11.83 33.01
C SER A 217 -22.21 10.63 32.08
N PRO A 218 -22.80 9.50 32.52
CA PRO A 218 -22.96 8.30 31.71
C PRO A 218 -23.67 8.55 30.37
N VAL A 219 -24.67 9.43 30.34
CA VAL A 219 -25.44 9.79 29.14
C VAL A 219 -24.56 10.45 28.07
N PHE A 220 -23.76 11.46 28.46
CA PHE A 220 -22.84 12.08 27.51
C PHE A 220 -21.72 11.13 27.11
N ALA A 221 -21.25 10.27 28.02
CA ALA A 221 -20.18 9.33 27.72
C ALA A 221 -20.61 8.26 26.69
N THR A 222 -21.84 7.76 26.79
CA THR A 222 -22.39 6.82 25.81
C THR A 222 -22.71 7.52 24.49
N GLY A 223 -23.35 8.69 24.55
CA GLY A 223 -23.65 9.50 23.36
C GLY A 223 -22.41 9.89 22.56
N ALA A 224 -21.33 10.32 23.25
CA ALA A 224 -20.05 10.68 22.64
C ALA A 224 -19.34 9.51 21.97
N PHE A 225 -19.67 8.27 22.31
CA PHE A 225 -19.16 7.09 21.63
C PHE A 225 -20.06 6.64 20.47
N ILE A 226 -21.39 6.63 20.70
CA ILE A 226 -22.38 6.10 19.73
C ILE A 226 -22.56 7.05 18.54
N VAL A 227 -22.61 8.37 18.76
CA VAL A 227 -22.92 9.32 17.69
C VAL A 227 -21.86 9.33 16.58
N PRO A 228 -20.55 9.42 16.84
CA PRO A 228 -19.54 9.41 15.76
C PRO A 228 -19.41 8.05 15.08
N THR A 229 -19.56 6.97 15.83
CA THR A 229 -19.44 5.61 15.29
C THR A 229 -20.61 5.28 14.37
N SER A 230 -21.84 5.62 14.77
CA SER A 230 -23.03 5.51 13.91
C SER A 230 -22.94 6.43 12.69
N LEU A 231 -22.53 7.70 12.87
CA LEU A 231 -22.34 8.63 11.75
C LEU A 231 -21.30 8.13 10.74
N TYR A 232 -20.15 7.61 11.20
CA TYR A 232 -19.15 7.00 10.33
C TYR A 232 -19.72 5.80 9.56
N PHE A 233 -20.48 4.94 10.23
CA PHE A 233 -21.08 3.76 9.59
C PHE A 233 -22.09 4.17 8.51
N LEU A 234 -22.95 5.15 8.80
CA LEU A 234 -23.93 5.68 7.84
C LEU A 234 -23.23 6.31 6.64
N LEU A 235 -22.28 7.22 6.86
CA LEU A 235 -21.52 7.86 5.77
C LEU A 235 -20.76 6.83 4.92
N LYS A 236 -20.15 5.83 5.56
CA LYS A 236 -19.43 4.77 4.84
C LYS A 236 -20.37 3.95 3.95
N LYS A 237 -21.55 3.57 4.47
CA LYS A 237 -22.51 2.72 3.76
C LYS A 237 -23.23 3.47 2.64
N PHE A 238 -23.67 4.70 2.89
CA PHE A 238 -24.55 5.45 1.99
C PHE A 238 -23.84 6.46 1.08
N VAL A 239 -22.65 6.93 1.44
CA VAL A 239 -21.94 7.94 0.62
C VAL A 239 -20.66 7.35 0.02
N VAL A 240 -19.77 6.82 0.85
CA VAL A 240 -18.42 6.42 0.41
C VAL A 240 -18.46 5.19 -0.49
N LYS A 241 -19.15 4.12 -0.07
CA LYS A 241 -19.24 2.87 -0.85
C LYS A 241 -19.86 3.08 -2.25
N PRO A 242 -21.04 3.73 -2.40
CA PRO A 242 -21.61 3.92 -3.73
C PRO A 242 -20.78 4.85 -4.61
N TYR A 243 -20.13 5.88 -4.05
CA TYR A 243 -19.24 6.75 -4.80
C TYR A 243 -18.04 6.00 -5.37
N MET A 244 -17.37 5.17 -4.56
CA MET A 244 -16.23 4.37 -5.02
C MET A 244 -16.64 3.37 -6.09
N GLN A 245 -17.77 2.68 -5.92
CA GLN A 245 -18.30 1.77 -6.94
C GLN A 245 -18.64 2.49 -8.25
N LYS A 246 -19.23 3.68 -8.18
CA LYS A 246 -19.51 4.50 -9.37
C LYS A 246 -18.21 4.92 -10.08
N ARG A 247 -17.16 5.23 -9.33
CA ARG A 247 -15.84 5.58 -9.88
C ARG A 247 -15.16 4.39 -10.53
N GLU A 248 -15.23 3.21 -9.92
CA GLU A 248 -14.70 1.97 -10.50
C GLU A 248 -15.42 1.63 -11.80
N LYS A 249 -16.75 1.72 -11.82
CA LYS A 249 -17.55 1.52 -13.05
C LYS A 249 -17.17 2.50 -14.15
N ARG A 250 -16.97 3.78 -13.83
CA ARG A 250 -16.52 4.80 -14.82
C ARG A 250 -15.15 4.48 -15.39
N LYS A 251 -14.18 4.11 -14.53
CA LYS A 251 -12.84 3.72 -14.99
C LYS A 251 -12.87 2.46 -15.86
N ALA A 252 -13.73 1.49 -15.51
CA ALA A 252 -13.91 0.31 -16.33
C ALA A 252 -14.45 0.68 -17.73
N LEU A 253 -15.47 1.54 -17.81
CA LEU A 253 -16.01 2.04 -19.08
C LEU A 253 -14.97 2.81 -19.90
N GLU A 254 -14.25 3.75 -19.28
CA GLU A 254 -13.17 4.50 -19.96
C GLU A 254 -12.07 3.58 -20.52
N ASN A 255 -11.74 2.51 -19.79
CA ASN A 255 -10.79 1.51 -20.27
C ASN A 255 -11.35 0.73 -21.46
N THR A 256 -12.61 0.30 -21.40
CA THR A 256 -13.28 -0.39 -22.51
C THR A 256 -13.32 0.49 -23.77
N GLU A 257 -13.65 1.77 -23.63
CA GLU A 257 -13.66 2.74 -24.76
C GLU A 257 -12.28 2.91 -25.39
N LYS A 258 -11.22 3.07 -24.56
CA LYS A 258 -9.83 3.17 -25.05
C LYS A 258 -9.38 1.89 -25.76
N THR A 259 -9.76 0.73 -25.24
CA THR A 259 -9.45 -0.56 -25.86
C THR A 259 -10.16 -0.71 -27.20
N TYR A 260 -11.45 -0.33 -27.29
CA TYR A 260 -12.22 -0.40 -28.52
C TYR A 260 -11.63 0.46 -29.65
N GLY A 261 -11.20 1.69 -29.34
CA GLY A 261 -10.52 2.57 -30.31
C GLY A 261 -9.26 1.93 -30.89
N LYS A 262 -8.39 1.37 -30.02
CA LYS A 262 -7.15 0.69 -30.44
C LYS A 262 -7.41 -0.55 -31.30
N VAL A 263 -8.41 -1.36 -30.93
CA VAL A 263 -8.79 -2.56 -31.70
C VAL A 263 -9.29 -2.16 -33.09
N ARG A 264 -10.08 -1.10 -33.20
CA ARG A 264 -10.59 -0.60 -34.49
C ARG A 264 -9.46 -0.12 -35.41
N GLU A 265 -8.51 0.64 -34.87
CA GLU A 265 -7.32 1.08 -35.63
C GLU A 265 -6.46 -0.10 -36.06
N ALA A 266 -6.22 -1.07 -35.16
CA ALA A 266 -5.46 -2.27 -35.45
C ALA A 266 -6.14 -3.13 -36.53
N ARG A 267 -7.46 -3.30 -36.47
CA ARG A 267 -8.24 -4.03 -37.47
C ARG A 267 -8.16 -3.36 -38.85
N ALA A 268 -8.33 -2.03 -38.90
CA ALA A 268 -8.18 -1.29 -40.15
C ALA A 268 -6.75 -1.37 -40.73
N SER A 269 -5.72 -1.41 -39.87
CA SER A 269 -4.33 -1.60 -40.31
C SER A 269 -4.08 -3.02 -40.85
N ALA A 270 -4.66 -4.03 -40.22
CA ALA A 270 -4.58 -5.42 -40.67
C ALA A 270 -5.29 -5.60 -42.01
N GLU A 271 -6.50 -5.07 -42.18
CA GLU A 271 -7.26 -5.12 -43.45
C GLU A 271 -6.46 -4.49 -44.60
N LYS A 272 -5.84 -3.32 -44.38
CA LYS A 272 -4.94 -2.70 -45.37
C LYS A 272 -3.74 -3.59 -45.70
N ALA A 273 -3.12 -4.22 -44.70
CA ALA A 273 -2.03 -5.16 -44.93
C ALA A 273 -2.49 -6.40 -45.70
N GLN A 274 -3.68 -6.93 -45.43
CA GLN A 274 -4.26 -8.05 -46.17
C GLN A 274 -4.50 -7.69 -47.65
N GLN A 275 -5.00 -6.48 -47.93
CA GLN A 275 -5.17 -5.99 -49.29
C GLN A 275 -3.85 -5.95 -50.07
N LEU A 276 -2.75 -5.55 -49.42
CA LEU A 276 -1.41 -5.56 -50.04
C LEU A 276 -0.91 -6.98 -50.33
N LEU A 277 -1.25 -7.95 -49.47
CA LEU A 277 -0.84 -9.35 -49.62
C LEU A 277 -1.71 -10.13 -50.61
N GLN A 278 -2.90 -9.64 -50.94
CA GLN A 278 -3.93 -10.34 -51.73
C GLN A 278 -3.36 -10.92 -53.04
N ASN A 279 -2.69 -10.10 -53.85
CA ASN A 279 -2.20 -10.52 -55.17
C ASN A 279 -1.18 -11.67 -55.07
N VAL A 280 -0.26 -11.58 -54.10
CA VAL A 280 0.78 -12.60 -53.89
C VAL A 280 0.16 -13.86 -53.30
N ALA A 281 -0.76 -13.71 -52.34
CA ALA A 281 -1.48 -14.83 -51.74
C ALA A 281 -2.31 -15.61 -52.77
N THR A 282 -3.04 -14.93 -53.66
CA THR A 282 -3.80 -15.57 -54.74
C THR A 282 -2.88 -16.29 -55.72
N ARG A 283 -1.76 -15.68 -56.11
CA ARG A 283 -0.78 -16.32 -56.99
C ARG A 283 -0.20 -17.59 -56.36
N LYS A 284 0.20 -17.53 -55.09
CA LYS A 284 0.72 -18.70 -54.34
C LYS A 284 -0.33 -19.79 -54.22
N LYS A 285 -1.57 -19.42 -53.84
CA LYS A 285 -2.70 -20.34 -53.73
C LYS A 285 -2.96 -21.08 -55.05
N ASN A 286 -2.99 -20.37 -56.18
CA ASN A 286 -3.24 -20.98 -57.49
C ASN A 286 -2.10 -21.92 -57.89
N ARG A 287 -0.84 -21.53 -57.66
CA ARG A 287 0.31 -22.40 -57.91
C ARG A 287 0.25 -23.69 -57.09
N GLN A 288 -0.11 -23.60 -55.81
CA GLN A 288 -0.27 -24.77 -54.95
C GLN A 288 -1.47 -25.63 -55.38
N ALA A 289 -2.53 -25.04 -55.93
CA ALA A 289 -3.68 -25.78 -56.47
C ALA A 289 -3.33 -26.64 -57.68
N GLU A 290 -2.47 -26.14 -58.57
CA GLU A 290 -1.99 -26.90 -59.74
C GLU A 290 -1.11 -28.10 -59.32
N THR A 291 -0.33 -27.95 -58.25
CA THR A 291 0.58 -28.98 -57.76
C THR A 291 -0.01 -29.88 -56.66
N GLY A 292 -1.28 -29.72 -56.31
CA GLY A 292 -1.93 -30.46 -55.21
C GLY A 292 -1.39 -30.14 -53.81
N GLY A 293 -0.68 -29.02 -53.66
CA GLY A 293 -0.05 -28.58 -52.41
C GLY A 293 -1.02 -27.97 -51.40
N LEU A 294 -0.46 -27.35 -50.35
CA LEU A 294 -1.23 -26.80 -49.23
C LEU A 294 -1.99 -25.52 -49.64
N ILE A 295 -3.29 -25.50 -49.38
CA ILE A 295 -4.15 -24.32 -49.56
C ILE A 295 -4.97 -24.10 -48.30
N VAL A 296 -4.91 -22.89 -47.73
CA VAL A 296 -5.75 -22.54 -46.59
C VAL A 296 -7.12 -22.07 -47.09
N THR A 297 -8.17 -22.78 -46.72
CA THR A 297 -9.55 -22.50 -47.15
C THR A 297 -10.23 -21.48 -46.25
N LYS A 298 -10.01 -21.57 -44.93
CA LYS A 298 -10.55 -20.63 -43.94
C LYS A 298 -9.61 -20.54 -42.75
N ALA A 299 -9.26 -19.34 -42.30
CA ALA A 299 -8.50 -19.14 -41.07
C ALA A 299 -9.09 -18.01 -40.24
N LEU A 300 -9.36 -18.27 -38.96
CA LEU A 300 -9.97 -17.33 -38.03
C LEU A 300 -9.08 -17.17 -36.79
N TYR A 301 -8.86 -15.92 -36.39
CA TYR A 301 -8.08 -15.59 -35.19
C TYR A 301 -8.89 -14.71 -34.24
N GLY A 302 -8.95 -15.06 -32.95
CA GLY A 302 -9.73 -14.32 -31.96
C GLY A 302 -10.11 -15.14 -30.74
N ASP A 303 -11.19 -14.74 -30.05
CA ASP A 303 -11.70 -15.45 -28.87
C ASP A 303 -12.16 -16.87 -29.23
N ALA A 304 -11.71 -17.86 -28.45
CA ALA A 304 -12.02 -19.28 -28.67
C ALA A 304 -13.53 -19.54 -28.73
N LYS A 305 -14.30 -18.93 -27.83
CA LYS A 305 -15.76 -19.10 -27.78
C LYS A 305 -16.48 -18.49 -28.97
N ALA A 306 -15.94 -17.41 -29.52
CA ALA A 306 -16.49 -16.75 -30.70
C ALA A 306 -16.15 -17.52 -31.98
N ILE A 307 -14.99 -18.16 -32.04
CA ILE A 307 -14.59 -19.03 -33.15
C ILE A 307 -15.50 -20.27 -33.23
N GLU A 308 -15.79 -20.93 -32.10
CA GLU A 308 -16.72 -22.08 -32.04
C GLU A 308 -18.12 -21.70 -32.56
N LYS A 309 -18.67 -20.57 -32.10
CA LYS A 309 -19.98 -20.08 -32.56
C LYS A 309 -20.02 -19.75 -34.06
N ARG A 310 -18.95 -19.17 -34.60
CA ARG A 310 -18.83 -18.86 -36.05
C ARG A 310 -18.60 -20.10 -36.91
N HIS A 311 -18.23 -21.23 -36.32
CA HIS A 311 -18.14 -22.51 -37.00
C HIS A 311 -19.54 -23.16 -37.12
N GLU A 312 -20.38 -23.03 -36.09
CA GLU A 312 -21.72 -23.65 -36.03
C GLU A 312 -22.82 -22.85 -36.75
N HIS A 313 -22.74 -21.52 -36.78
CA HIS A 313 -23.72 -20.65 -37.44
C HIS A 313 -23.05 -19.73 -38.47
N MET A 314 -23.47 -19.81 -39.75
CA MET A 314 -23.01 -18.96 -40.86
C MET A 314 -23.57 -17.51 -40.80
N GLU A 315 -23.62 -16.88 -39.62
CA GLU A 315 -24.03 -15.48 -39.51
C GLU A 315 -22.81 -14.56 -39.30
N GLU A 316 -22.63 -13.63 -40.23
CA GLU A 316 -21.59 -12.61 -40.21
C GLU A 316 -21.95 -11.48 -39.23
N GLU A 317 -21.88 -11.74 -37.93
CA GLU A 317 -21.80 -10.64 -36.98
C GLU A 317 -20.40 -10.00 -37.07
N VAL A 318 -20.38 -8.72 -37.46
CA VAL A 318 -19.19 -7.92 -37.76
C VAL A 318 -18.34 -7.60 -36.50
N ASP A 319 -18.89 -7.80 -35.30
CA ASP A 319 -18.32 -7.35 -34.01
C ASP A 319 -17.86 -8.48 -33.06
N SER A 320 -17.73 -9.71 -33.54
CA SER A 320 -17.57 -10.92 -32.69
C SER A 320 -16.16 -11.16 -32.09
N GLY A 321 -15.26 -10.17 -32.05
CA GLY A 321 -13.92 -10.37 -31.49
C GLY A 321 -13.07 -11.41 -32.26
N VAL A 322 -13.38 -11.62 -33.55
CA VAL A 322 -12.69 -12.55 -34.45
C VAL A 322 -12.36 -11.86 -35.78
N ILE A 323 -11.12 -12.00 -36.23
CA ILE A 323 -10.62 -11.54 -37.53
C ILE A 323 -10.39 -12.73 -38.48
N ASP A 324 -10.77 -12.57 -39.74
CA ASP A 324 -10.42 -13.50 -40.81
C ASP A 324 -8.97 -13.25 -41.24
N VAL A 325 -8.15 -14.29 -41.20
CA VAL A 325 -6.72 -14.26 -41.52
C VAL A 325 -6.38 -15.26 -42.64
N THR A 326 -7.35 -15.65 -43.46
CA THR A 326 -7.19 -16.60 -44.57
C THR A 326 -6.17 -16.12 -45.62
N VAL A 327 -6.21 -14.82 -45.96
CA VAL A 327 -5.30 -14.20 -46.93
C VAL A 327 -3.84 -14.23 -46.45
N PRO A 328 -3.50 -13.69 -45.25
CA PRO A 328 -2.13 -13.71 -44.78
C PRO A 328 -1.63 -15.14 -44.52
N MET A 329 -2.51 -16.07 -44.13
CA MET A 329 -2.14 -17.49 -44.02
C MET A 329 -1.74 -18.10 -45.37
N ASN A 330 -2.49 -17.86 -46.44
CA ASN A 330 -2.09 -18.32 -47.79
C ASN A 330 -0.80 -17.65 -48.29
N PHE A 331 -0.53 -16.41 -47.88
CA PHE A 331 0.74 -15.74 -48.20
C PHE A 331 1.96 -16.40 -47.53
N LEU A 332 1.79 -16.89 -46.29
CA LEU A 332 2.84 -17.53 -45.49
C LEU A 332 3.18 -18.96 -45.93
N VAL A 333 2.40 -19.56 -46.83
CA VAL A 333 2.74 -20.87 -47.42
C VAL A 333 4.02 -20.74 -48.23
N SER A 334 4.98 -21.63 -47.96
CA SER A 334 6.24 -21.74 -48.70
C SER A 334 6.04 -22.34 -50.10
N ASP A 335 7.01 -22.15 -50.99
CA ASP A 335 6.93 -22.74 -52.33
C ASP A 335 6.96 -24.28 -52.30
N SER A 336 7.53 -24.87 -51.25
CA SER A 336 7.50 -26.32 -50.99
C SER A 336 6.16 -26.84 -50.45
N GLY A 337 5.17 -25.97 -50.23
CA GLY A 337 3.84 -26.36 -49.78
C GLY A 337 3.70 -26.56 -48.26
N GLU A 338 4.62 -26.01 -47.47
CA GLU A 338 4.59 -26.05 -46.01
C GLU A 338 4.30 -24.66 -45.42
N LEU A 339 3.57 -24.59 -44.31
CA LEU A 339 3.36 -23.38 -43.51
C LEU A 339 3.82 -23.65 -42.08
N LYS A 340 4.72 -22.79 -41.60
CA LYS A 340 5.28 -22.85 -40.26
C LYS A 340 5.11 -21.52 -39.53
N LEU A 341 4.41 -21.53 -38.40
CA LEU A 341 4.40 -20.45 -37.40
C LEU A 341 5.20 -20.91 -36.19
N HIS A 342 6.19 -20.13 -35.79
CA HIS A 342 7.09 -20.50 -34.70
C HIS A 342 6.47 -20.29 -33.31
N GLU A 343 6.82 -21.17 -32.37
CA GLU A 343 6.48 -21.03 -30.96
C GLU A 343 6.99 -19.70 -30.39
N GLY A 344 6.25 -19.10 -29.45
CA GLY A 344 6.63 -17.89 -28.74
C GLY A 344 6.42 -16.59 -29.53
N VAL A 345 6.09 -16.66 -30.82
CA VAL A 345 5.71 -15.49 -31.62
C VAL A 345 4.21 -15.27 -31.50
N LYS A 346 3.82 -14.09 -30.99
CA LYS A 346 2.40 -13.73 -30.86
C LYS A 346 1.76 -13.60 -32.24
N LYS A 347 0.68 -14.34 -32.52
CA LYS A 347 0.03 -14.36 -33.84
C LYS A 347 -0.52 -13.00 -34.27
N SER A 348 -0.97 -12.17 -33.32
CA SER A 348 -1.35 -10.77 -33.60
C SER A 348 -0.22 -9.87 -34.14
N GLY A 349 1.05 -10.29 -34.02
CA GLY A 349 2.20 -9.56 -34.57
C GLY A 349 2.55 -9.91 -36.01
N ILE A 350 1.86 -10.89 -36.60
CA ILE A 350 2.04 -11.29 -38.00
C ILE A 350 1.39 -10.25 -38.91
N MET A 351 2.02 -9.93 -40.04
CA MET A 351 1.46 -9.00 -41.00
C MET A 351 0.09 -9.47 -41.50
N GLY A 352 -0.92 -8.59 -41.46
CA GLY A 352 -2.30 -8.94 -41.80
C GLY A 352 -3.11 -9.57 -40.66
N PHE A 353 -2.50 -9.76 -39.49
CA PHE A 353 -3.20 -10.10 -38.24
C PHE A 353 -3.38 -8.83 -37.39
N CYS A 354 -4.36 -8.86 -36.49
CA CYS A 354 -4.47 -7.92 -35.37
C CYS A 354 -4.99 -8.65 -34.15
N ASP A 355 -4.94 -8.03 -32.98
CA ASP A 355 -5.53 -8.55 -31.74
C ASP A 355 -6.99 -8.08 -31.62
N PRO A 356 -8.01 -8.91 -31.93
CA PRO A 356 -9.41 -8.49 -31.93
C PRO A 356 -10.04 -8.47 -30.53
N CYS A 357 -9.44 -9.14 -29.55
CA CYS A 357 -9.93 -9.25 -28.18
C CYS A 357 -8.76 -9.15 -27.17
N PRO A 358 -8.27 -7.92 -26.90
CA PRO A 358 -7.22 -7.69 -25.90
C PRO A 358 -7.62 -8.22 -24.52
N ASP A 359 -6.64 -8.71 -23.77
CA ASP A 359 -6.80 -9.28 -22.43
C ASP A 359 -7.66 -10.56 -22.34
N GLN A 360 -8.05 -11.13 -23.49
CA GLN A 360 -8.73 -12.44 -23.59
C GLN A 360 -7.82 -13.49 -24.23
N PRO A 361 -8.00 -14.78 -23.89
CA PRO A 361 -7.26 -15.86 -24.53
C PRO A 361 -7.69 -15.99 -26.00
N LYS A 362 -6.70 -16.09 -26.90
CA LYS A 362 -6.92 -16.17 -28.33
C LYS A 362 -6.45 -17.48 -28.91
N GLN A 363 -7.16 -17.92 -29.93
CA GLN A 363 -6.83 -19.09 -30.72
C GLN A 363 -6.85 -18.75 -32.20
N LEU A 364 -6.08 -19.51 -32.97
CA LEU A 364 -6.10 -19.51 -34.42
C LEU A 364 -6.68 -20.85 -34.87
N TYR A 365 -7.81 -20.78 -35.55
CA TYR A 365 -8.42 -21.90 -36.26
C TYR A 365 -8.02 -21.83 -37.74
N VAL A 366 -7.65 -22.98 -38.31
CA VAL A 366 -7.21 -23.09 -39.70
C VAL A 366 -7.83 -24.33 -40.32
N ALA A 367 -8.66 -24.13 -41.33
CA ALA A 367 -9.09 -25.17 -42.26
C ALA A 367 -8.26 -25.07 -43.54
N TYR A 368 -7.74 -26.20 -44.01
CA TYR A 368 -6.86 -26.26 -45.19
C TYR A 368 -7.09 -27.52 -46.01
N THR A 369 -6.70 -27.48 -47.27
CA THR A 369 -6.69 -28.63 -48.18
C THR A 369 -5.27 -28.98 -48.57
N TYR A 370 -4.94 -30.27 -48.57
CA TYR A 370 -3.66 -30.82 -49.02
C TYR A 370 -3.93 -32.14 -49.76
N ASN A 371 -3.38 -32.33 -50.97
CA ASN A 371 -3.68 -33.49 -51.82
C ASN A 371 -5.19 -33.80 -51.95
N SER A 372 -6.00 -32.76 -52.16
CA SER A 372 -7.47 -32.84 -52.29
C SER A 372 -8.22 -33.37 -51.06
N ARG A 373 -7.58 -33.43 -49.88
CA ARG A 373 -8.22 -33.74 -48.59
C ARG A 373 -8.25 -32.50 -47.71
N THR A 374 -9.35 -32.33 -46.98
CA THR A 374 -9.57 -31.23 -46.03
C THR A 374 -9.13 -31.61 -44.63
N PHE A 375 -8.45 -30.71 -43.94
CA PHE A 375 -7.99 -30.86 -42.56
C PHE A 375 -8.25 -29.58 -41.77
N GLU A 376 -8.32 -29.71 -40.44
CA GLU A 376 -8.53 -28.60 -39.52
C GLU A 376 -7.48 -28.63 -38.42
N ALA A 377 -7.02 -27.45 -37.99
CA ALA A 377 -6.06 -27.28 -36.90
C ALA A 377 -6.47 -26.09 -36.02
N ILE A 378 -6.37 -26.26 -34.70
CA ILE A 378 -6.59 -25.22 -33.70
C ILE A 378 -5.32 -25.09 -32.87
N VAL A 379 -4.83 -23.86 -32.73
CA VAL A 379 -3.58 -23.55 -32.02
C VAL A 379 -3.71 -22.26 -31.22
N GLY A 380 -3.19 -22.21 -30.00
CA GLY A 380 -3.18 -21.04 -29.11
C GLY A 380 -2.31 -19.88 -29.63
N ASP A 381 -2.45 -18.67 -29.05
CA ASP A 381 -1.79 -17.44 -29.53
C ASP A 381 -0.25 -17.52 -29.69
N PHE A 382 0.42 -18.36 -28.90
CA PHE A 382 1.89 -18.53 -28.90
C PHE A 382 2.35 -19.93 -29.32
N GLU A 383 1.42 -20.83 -29.65
CA GLU A 383 1.74 -22.22 -30.00
C GLU A 383 2.24 -22.32 -31.43
N GLU A 384 3.21 -23.22 -31.65
CA GLU A 384 3.72 -23.57 -32.98
C GLU A 384 2.59 -24.13 -33.86
N LEU A 385 2.58 -23.75 -35.13
CA LEU A 385 1.72 -24.38 -36.14
C LEU A 385 2.61 -24.84 -37.30
N LEU A 386 2.60 -26.13 -37.58
CA LEU A 386 3.27 -26.72 -38.74
C LEU A 386 2.26 -27.56 -39.52
N ILE A 387 1.97 -27.15 -40.75
CA ILE A 387 1.03 -27.83 -41.66
C ILE A 387 1.65 -27.89 -43.07
N PRO A 388 1.42 -28.96 -43.85
CA PRO A 388 0.70 -30.19 -43.47
C PRO A 388 1.50 -31.04 -42.47
N GLN A 389 0.83 -31.69 -41.51
CA GLN A 389 1.49 -32.64 -40.62
C GLN A 389 1.71 -33.95 -41.37
N ALA A 390 2.96 -34.40 -41.46
CA ALA A 390 3.31 -35.68 -42.10
C ALA A 390 2.82 -36.84 -41.22
N GLY A 391 1.57 -37.26 -41.42
CA GLY A 391 1.00 -38.49 -40.87
C GLY A 391 -0.07 -38.27 -39.79
N GLN A 392 -1.33 -38.20 -40.22
CA GLN A 392 -2.48 -38.83 -39.57
C GLN A 392 -3.46 -39.33 -40.63
#